data_AF-A0AAV7ILP8-F1
#
_entry.id   AF-A0AAV7ILP8-F1
#
_cell.length_a   1.000
_cell.length_b   1.000
_cell.length_c   1.000
_cell.angle_alpha   90.00
_cell.angle_beta   90.00
_cell.angle_gamma   90.00
#
_symmetry.space_group_name_H-M   'P 1'
#
loop_
_entity.id
_entity.type
_entity.pdbx_description
1 polymer ?
#
loop_
_entity_poly.entity_id
_entity_poly.type
_entity_poly.pdbx_seq_one_letter_code
_entity_poly.pdbx_strand_id
1 'polypeptide(L)'
;MNILPKKRWHVRTKENIARVRRDEAQAAEEEKARQARAQKAETEARLNLLRQQARSKYDGRPDEEEKVEKSEENEHVNFFKDLEEGKVDHHKPNAEREAEKKVEKEKYEKQIGYLTYLGQNTNESTGNKSWYEEVPHRLADLDDEVEVQGEKKVRYDPLVNMKKYLGSMGSDLKPSIESSGSKKRKLSTDGVDNDDDDDDDSRSLKKHKKTKKSKKHKREKEEERESNRAKLNIEKLRAQRLMRERAEKLRAEALLAKVRGDPEPVVKVKEEPKTPKVKQKYNSQFCPEIARQNLVNTPRR
;
A
#
# COMPACT_ATOMS: atom_id res chain seq x y z
N MET A 1 10.35 12.18 -40.68
CA MET A 1 8.96 12.02 -41.19
C MET A 1 8.30 10.83 -40.49
N ASN A 2 7.25 11.04 -39.67
CA ASN A 2 6.53 9.93 -39.04
C ASN A 2 5.47 9.37 -39.99
N ILE A 3 5.66 8.13 -40.45
CA ILE A 3 4.74 7.45 -41.38
C ILE A 3 3.70 6.59 -40.68
N LEU A 4 3.83 6.38 -39.37
CA LEU A 4 2.98 5.48 -38.57
C LEU A 4 1.50 5.91 -38.55
N PRO A 5 1.16 7.20 -38.43
CA PRO A 5 -0.24 7.66 -38.49
C PRO A 5 -0.96 7.37 -39.80
N LYS A 6 -0.20 7.14 -40.90
CA LYS A 6 -0.75 6.80 -42.22
C LYS A 6 -0.95 5.29 -42.41
N LYS A 7 -0.58 4.46 -41.42
CA LYS A 7 -0.71 3.01 -41.49
C LYS A 7 -2.00 2.57 -40.80
N ARG A 8 -2.74 1.70 -41.50
CA ARG A 8 -4.05 1.18 -41.09
C ARG A 8 -3.98 0.31 -39.83
N TRP A 9 -2.83 -0.30 -39.56
CA TRP A 9 -2.58 -1.13 -38.37
C TRP A 9 -2.13 -0.33 -37.15
N HIS A 10 -1.95 0.99 -37.27
CA HIS A 10 -1.41 1.77 -36.16
C HIS A 10 -2.43 1.87 -35.02
N VAL A 11 -2.09 1.27 -33.88
CA VAL A 11 -2.97 1.11 -32.71
C VAL A 11 -3.54 2.43 -32.18
N ARG A 12 -2.82 3.55 -32.35
CA ARG A 12 -3.19 4.87 -31.84
C ARG A 12 -4.10 5.67 -32.77
N THR A 13 -4.45 5.15 -33.95
CA THR A 13 -5.40 5.84 -34.83
C THR A 13 -6.80 5.79 -34.21
N LYS A 14 -7.57 6.87 -34.40
CA LYS A 14 -8.92 6.98 -33.84
C LYS A 14 -9.81 5.80 -34.23
N GLU A 15 -9.69 5.33 -35.48
CA GLU A 15 -10.44 4.19 -36.01
C GLU A 15 -10.12 2.88 -35.30
N ASN A 16 -8.84 2.61 -35.03
CA ASN A 16 -8.44 1.37 -34.36
C ASN A 16 -8.82 1.38 -32.88
N ILE A 17 -8.66 2.52 -32.21
CA ILE A 17 -9.12 2.67 -30.83
C ILE A 17 -10.65 2.50 -30.76
N ALA A 18 -11.41 3.03 -31.71
CA ALA A 18 -12.86 2.85 -31.76
C ALA A 18 -13.28 1.39 -32.02
N ARG A 19 -12.51 0.63 -32.81
CA ARG A 19 -12.71 -0.81 -32.98
C ARG A 19 -12.48 -1.56 -31.68
N VAL A 20 -11.34 -1.33 -31.02
CA VAL A 20 -11.03 -1.95 -29.73
C VAL A 20 -12.13 -1.65 -28.70
N ARG A 21 -12.60 -0.40 -28.61
CA ARG A 21 -13.70 -0.05 -27.69
C ARG A 21 -15.01 -0.76 -28.01
N ARG A 22 -15.32 -0.97 -29.29
CA ARG A 22 -16.52 -1.72 -29.69
C ARG A 22 -16.39 -3.18 -29.27
N ASP A 23 -15.24 -3.79 -29.53
CA ASP A 23 -14.99 -5.19 -29.20
C ASP A 23 -14.97 -5.40 -27.67
N GLU A 24 -14.37 -4.47 -26.91
CA GLU A 24 -14.41 -4.44 -25.45
C GLU A 24 -15.84 -4.26 -24.91
N ALA A 25 -16.63 -3.37 -25.52
CA ALA A 25 -18.03 -3.17 -25.13
C ALA A 25 -18.88 -4.41 -25.42
N GLN A 26 -18.70 -5.05 -26.57
CA GLN A 26 -19.38 -6.30 -26.92
C GLN A 26 -19.01 -7.43 -25.96
N ALA A 27 -17.73 -7.59 -25.65
CA ALA A 27 -17.27 -8.57 -24.67
C ALA A 27 -17.89 -8.33 -23.28
N ALA A 28 -17.96 -7.05 -22.86
CA ALA A 28 -18.58 -6.68 -21.58
C ALA A 28 -20.10 -6.92 -21.56
N GLU A 29 -20.81 -6.67 -22.67
CA GLU A 29 -22.25 -6.94 -22.79
C GLU A 29 -22.54 -8.44 -22.77
N GLU A 30 -21.76 -9.25 -23.49
CA GLU A 30 -21.90 -10.70 -23.48
C GLU A 30 -21.64 -11.31 -22.10
N GLU A 31 -20.64 -10.81 -21.37
CA GLU A 31 -20.38 -11.25 -20.01
C GLU A 31 -21.53 -10.88 -19.07
N LYS A 32 -22.05 -9.65 -19.16
CA LYS A 32 -23.23 -9.22 -18.40
C LYS A 32 -24.46 -10.06 -18.71
N ALA A 33 -24.71 -10.37 -19.98
CA ALA A 33 -25.83 -11.23 -20.38
C ALA A 33 -25.68 -12.66 -19.82
N ARG A 34 -24.46 -13.21 -19.81
CA ARG A 34 -24.16 -14.52 -19.22
C ARG A 34 -24.37 -14.52 -17.71
N GLN A 35 -23.90 -13.48 -17.02
CA GLN A 35 -24.11 -13.32 -15.58
C GLN A 35 -25.61 -13.16 -15.24
N ALA A 36 -26.34 -12.35 -15.99
CA ALA A 36 -27.78 -12.18 -15.81
C ALA A 36 -28.55 -13.50 -15.99
N ARG A 37 -28.17 -14.30 -17.00
CA ARG A 37 -28.74 -15.64 -17.20
C ARG A 37 -28.42 -16.58 -16.04
N ALA A 38 -27.18 -16.57 -15.53
CA ALA A 38 -26.79 -17.38 -14.38
C ALA A 38 -27.55 -16.99 -13.12
N GLN A 39 -27.68 -15.69 -12.84
CA GLN A 39 -28.46 -15.16 -11.71
C GLN A 39 -29.92 -15.55 -11.82
N LYS A 40 -30.53 -15.44 -13.00
CA LYS A 40 -31.91 -15.87 -13.24
C LYS A 40 -32.10 -17.37 -12.99
N ALA A 41 -31.17 -18.20 -13.46
CA ALA A 41 -31.21 -19.64 -13.21
C ALA A 41 -31.07 -19.96 -11.70
N GLU A 42 -30.22 -19.22 -10.98
CA GLU A 42 -30.04 -19.38 -9.53
C GLU A 42 -31.29 -18.98 -8.75
N THR A 43 -31.92 -17.85 -9.10
CA THR A 43 -33.17 -17.41 -8.45
C THR A 43 -34.30 -18.38 -8.72
N GLU A 44 -34.46 -18.87 -9.95
CA GLU A 44 -35.44 -19.88 -10.33
C GLU A 44 -35.19 -21.22 -9.60
N ALA A 45 -33.94 -21.67 -9.51
CA ALA A 45 -33.58 -22.89 -8.78
C ALA A 45 -33.90 -22.77 -7.29
N ARG A 46 -33.56 -21.64 -6.66
CA ARG A 46 -33.88 -21.36 -5.26
C ARG A 46 -35.38 -21.34 -5.01
N LEU A 47 -36.14 -20.69 -5.91
CA LEU A 47 -37.59 -20.60 -5.81
C LEU A 47 -38.23 -22.00 -5.96
N ASN A 48 -37.76 -22.80 -6.92
CA ASN A 48 -38.22 -24.17 -7.11
C ASN A 48 -37.93 -25.06 -5.89
N LEU A 49 -36.75 -24.92 -5.28
CA LEU A 49 -36.40 -25.62 -4.04
C LEU A 49 -37.35 -25.24 -2.90
N LEU A 50 -37.60 -23.95 -2.70
CA LEU A 50 -38.53 -23.47 -1.67
C LEU A 50 -39.97 -23.96 -1.93
N ARG A 51 -40.41 -23.99 -3.20
CA ARG A 51 -41.72 -24.54 -3.58
C ARG A 51 -41.81 -26.04 -3.28
N GLN A 52 -40.77 -26.80 -3.57
CA GLN A 52 -40.72 -28.23 -3.25
C GLN A 52 -40.77 -28.44 -1.73
N GLN A 53 -39.97 -27.69 -0.95
CA GLN A 53 -39.99 -27.77 0.50
C GLN A 53 -41.36 -27.41 1.09
N ALA A 54 -42.03 -26.37 0.58
CA ALA A 54 -43.36 -25.98 1.03
C ALA A 54 -44.38 -27.09 0.76
N ARG A 55 -44.35 -27.68 -0.44
CA ARG A 55 -45.19 -28.85 -0.80
C ARG A 55 -44.89 -30.07 0.06
N SER A 56 -43.64 -30.32 0.41
CA SER A 56 -43.29 -31.44 1.31
C SER A 56 -43.75 -31.22 2.75
N LYS A 57 -43.83 -29.97 3.21
CA LYS A 57 -44.32 -29.64 4.56
C LYS A 57 -45.84 -29.56 4.64
N TYR A 58 -46.51 -29.19 3.55
CA TYR A 58 -47.94 -28.99 3.48
C TYR A 58 -48.52 -29.73 2.27
N ASP A 59 -49.21 -30.84 2.53
CA ASP A 59 -49.77 -31.74 1.52
C ASP A 59 -51.12 -31.25 0.95
N GLY A 60 -51.48 -29.98 1.18
CA GLY A 60 -52.75 -29.41 0.70
C GLY A 60 -54.00 -29.99 1.37
N ARG A 61 -53.85 -30.81 2.43
CA ARG A 61 -54.96 -31.28 3.24
C ARG A 61 -55.45 -30.12 4.13
N PRO A 62 -56.73 -29.72 4.07
CA PRO A 62 -57.29 -28.85 5.08
C PRO A 62 -57.24 -29.60 6.41
N ASP A 63 -56.63 -28.99 7.43
CA ASP A 63 -56.80 -29.44 8.81
C ASP A 63 -58.26 -29.16 9.19
N GLU A 64 -59.10 -30.18 9.03
CA GLU A 64 -60.43 -30.25 9.63
C GLU A 64 -60.23 -30.35 11.14
N GLU A 65 -60.35 -29.21 11.83
CA GLU A 65 -60.94 -29.00 13.17
C GLU A 65 -60.32 -27.77 13.86
N GLU A 66 -60.93 -26.59 13.69
CA GLU A 66 -61.31 -25.72 14.80
C GLU A 66 -62.48 -24.84 14.38
N LYS A 67 -63.65 -25.19 14.90
CA LYS A 67 -64.91 -24.46 14.76
C LYS A 67 -64.90 -23.32 15.79
N VAL A 68 -64.38 -22.15 15.41
CA VAL A 68 -64.50 -20.91 16.19
C VAL A 68 -65.50 -19.99 15.49
N GLU A 69 -66.40 -19.44 16.30
CA GLU A 69 -67.70 -18.88 15.92
C GLU A 69 -67.64 -17.69 14.96
N LYS A 70 -68.66 -17.65 14.09
CA LYS A 70 -69.01 -16.51 13.23
C LYS A 70 -69.36 -15.29 14.07
N SER A 71 -68.47 -14.30 14.11
CA SER A 71 -68.83 -12.91 14.34
C SER A 71 -69.04 -12.21 13.00
N GLU A 72 -70.20 -11.57 12.86
CA GLU A 72 -70.58 -10.76 11.71
C GLU A 72 -69.78 -9.45 11.71
N GLU A 73 -68.64 -9.47 11.04
CA GLU A 73 -68.02 -8.40 10.22
C GLU A 73 -66.63 -8.87 9.74
N ASN A 74 -66.55 -10.13 9.27
CA ASN A 74 -65.31 -10.65 8.67
C ASN A 74 -65.26 -10.27 7.19
N GLU A 75 -65.10 -8.99 6.87
CA GLU A 75 -64.49 -8.64 5.58
C GLU A 75 -63.13 -9.36 5.52
N HIS A 76 -62.87 -10.09 4.43
CA HIS A 76 -61.59 -10.73 4.20
C HIS A 76 -60.51 -9.65 4.38
N VAL A 77 -59.50 -9.89 5.24
CA VAL A 77 -58.39 -8.95 5.43
C VAL A 77 -57.61 -8.91 4.12
N ASN A 78 -58.07 -8.04 3.23
CA ASN A 78 -57.46 -7.81 1.94
C ASN A 78 -56.23 -6.95 2.20
N PHE A 79 -55.09 -7.61 2.45
CA PHE A 79 -53.78 -6.95 2.57
C PHE A 79 -53.43 -6.09 1.34
N PHE A 80 -54.14 -6.29 0.22
CA PHE A 80 -54.01 -5.57 -1.03
C PHE A 80 -55.14 -4.56 -1.28
N LYS A 81 -56.07 -4.34 -0.35
CA LYS A 81 -57.18 -3.37 -0.50
C LYS A 81 -56.66 -1.97 -0.80
N ASP A 82 -55.66 -1.52 -0.06
CA ASP A 82 -55.00 -0.21 -0.28
C ASP A 82 -54.21 -0.13 -1.60
N LEU A 83 -53.90 -1.28 -2.19
CA LEU A 83 -53.07 -1.42 -3.39
C LEU A 83 -53.96 -1.43 -4.65
N GLU A 84 -55.10 -2.12 -4.58
CA GLU A 84 -56.17 -2.07 -5.58
C GLU A 84 -56.91 -0.72 -5.57
N GLU A 85 -57.06 -0.10 -4.39
CA GLU A 85 -57.57 1.27 -4.23
C GLU A 85 -56.54 2.35 -4.65
N GLY A 86 -55.32 1.96 -5.02
CA GLY A 86 -54.29 2.88 -5.54
C GLY A 86 -53.69 3.84 -4.50
N LYS A 87 -53.84 3.58 -3.19
CA LYS A 87 -53.19 4.36 -2.13
C LYS A 87 -51.69 4.08 -2.00
N VAL A 88 -51.24 2.89 -2.40
CA VAL A 88 -49.83 2.48 -2.34
C VAL A 88 -49.25 2.36 -3.75
N ASP A 89 -48.63 3.44 -4.22
CA ASP A 89 -47.91 3.44 -5.50
C ASP A 89 -46.60 2.63 -5.41
N HIS A 90 -46.60 1.39 -5.89
CA HIS A 90 -45.36 0.61 -6.07
C HIS A 90 -44.39 1.21 -7.10
N HIS A 91 -44.89 2.12 -7.95
CA HIS A 91 -44.08 2.84 -8.92
C HIS A 91 -43.43 4.09 -8.32
N LYS A 92 -43.72 4.45 -7.07
CA LYS A 92 -43.07 5.58 -6.42
C LYS A 92 -41.65 5.16 -6.01
N PRO A 93 -40.59 5.67 -6.68
CA PRO A 93 -39.23 5.34 -6.28
C PRO A 93 -39.02 5.86 -4.84
N ASN A 94 -38.29 5.09 -4.03
CA ASN A 94 -37.94 5.54 -2.68
C ASN A 94 -37.22 6.89 -2.79
N ALA A 95 -37.82 7.94 -2.22
CA ALA A 95 -37.31 9.30 -2.29
C ALA A 95 -35.89 9.40 -1.73
N GLU A 96 -35.59 8.61 -0.71
CA GLU A 96 -34.25 8.51 -0.12
C GLU A 96 -33.23 7.96 -1.13
N ARG A 97 -33.61 6.94 -1.90
CA ARG A 97 -32.73 6.32 -2.91
C ARG A 97 -32.43 7.25 -4.09
N GLU A 98 -33.36 8.12 -4.44
CA GLU A 98 -33.10 9.14 -5.48
C GLU A 98 -32.20 10.26 -4.97
N ALA A 99 -32.39 10.67 -3.71
CA ALA A 99 -31.51 11.62 -3.06
C ALA A 99 -30.09 11.06 -2.94
N GLU A 100 -29.92 9.81 -2.52
CA GLU A 100 -28.62 9.14 -2.47
C GLU A 100 -27.93 9.10 -3.84
N LYS A 101 -28.65 8.72 -4.90
CA LYS A 101 -28.11 8.73 -6.26
C LYS A 101 -27.71 10.13 -6.74
N LYS A 102 -28.46 11.17 -6.37
CA LYS A 102 -28.10 12.57 -6.68
C LYS A 102 -26.83 12.97 -5.94
N VAL A 103 -26.73 12.64 -4.66
CA VAL A 103 -25.52 12.89 -3.86
C VAL A 103 -24.32 12.12 -4.40
N GLU A 104 -24.49 10.87 -4.84
CA GLU A 104 -23.42 10.09 -5.47
C GLU A 104 -22.96 10.69 -6.81
N LYS A 105 -23.90 11.14 -7.65
CA LYS A 105 -23.59 11.85 -8.89
C LYS A 105 -22.85 13.15 -8.62
N GLU A 106 -23.33 13.95 -7.67
CA GLU A 106 -22.65 15.19 -7.29
C GLU A 106 -21.26 14.92 -6.71
N LYS A 107 -21.07 13.87 -5.90
CA LYS A 107 -19.75 13.46 -5.40
C LYS A 107 -18.83 13.06 -6.55
N TYR A 108 -19.33 12.30 -7.50
CA TYR A 108 -18.58 11.87 -8.69
C TYR A 108 -18.22 13.07 -9.59
N GLU A 109 -19.18 13.97 -9.83
CA GLU A 109 -18.97 15.21 -10.58
C GLU A 109 -18.02 16.15 -9.86
N LYS A 110 -18.09 16.27 -8.53
CA LYS A 110 -17.11 16.98 -7.69
C LYS A 110 -15.73 16.35 -7.80
N GLN A 111 -15.66 15.02 -7.75
CA GLN A 111 -14.40 14.26 -7.84
C GLN A 111 -13.74 14.39 -9.22
N ILE A 112 -14.53 14.44 -10.29
CA ILE A 112 -14.04 14.66 -11.66
C ILE A 112 -13.76 16.14 -11.94
N GLY A 113 -14.26 17.04 -11.09
CA GLY A 113 -14.17 18.48 -11.29
C GLY A 113 -15.18 19.03 -12.31
N TYR A 114 -16.24 18.28 -12.62
CA TYR A 114 -17.38 18.77 -13.40
C TYR A 114 -18.27 19.70 -12.56
N LEU A 115 -18.44 19.38 -11.28
CA LEU A 115 -19.19 20.18 -10.32
C LEU A 115 -18.22 20.78 -9.28
N THR A 116 -17.56 21.87 -9.65
CA THR A 116 -16.73 22.67 -8.73
C THR A 116 -17.47 23.93 -8.35
N TYR A 117 -17.85 24.08 -7.07
CA TYR A 117 -18.43 25.33 -6.62
C TYR A 117 -17.31 26.37 -6.45
N LEU A 118 -17.52 27.51 -7.09
CA LEU A 118 -16.64 28.67 -6.97
C LEU A 118 -16.50 29.05 -5.49
N GLY A 119 -15.27 29.10 -4.97
CA GLY A 119 -15.01 29.40 -3.56
C GLY A 119 -14.65 28.20 -2.67
N GLN A 120 -14.84 26.95 -3.10
CA GLN A 120 -14.51 25.77 -2.27
C GLN A 120 -13.00 25.54 -2.11
N ASN A 121 -12.19 26.00 -3.07
CA ASN A 121 -10.74 25.88 -3.05
C ASN A 121 -10.04 27.18 -2.60
N THR A 122 -10.77 28.18 -2.10
CA THR A 122 -10.12 29.37 -1.57
C THR A 122 -9.40 29.05 -0.27
N ASN A 123 -8.32 29.78 -0.01
CA ASN A 123 -7.50 29.64 1.19
C ASN A 123 -8.31 29.77 2.48
N GLU A 124 -9.32 30.64 2.46
CA GLU A 124 -10.23 30.88 3.57
C GLU A 124 -11.10 29.66 3.91
N SER A 125 -11.57 28.91 2.91
CA SER A 125 -12.40 27.72 3.12
C SER A 125 -11.59 26.46 3.46
N THR A 126 -10.34 26.39 2.98
CA THR A 126 -9.45 25.25 3.22
C THR A 126 -8.57 25.42 4.45
N GLY A 127 -8.50 26.63 5.02
CA GLY A 127 -7.59 26.98 6.11
C GLY A 127 -6.12 26.98 5.71
N ASN A 128 -5.82 26.75 4.43
CA ASN A 128 -4.46 26.73 3.90
C ASN A 128 -4.02 28.16 3.60
N LYS A 129 -2.90 28.57 4.19
CA LYS A 129 -2.28 29.86 3.93
C LYS A 129 -1.41 29.76 2.69
N SER A 130 -1.65 30.63 1.72
CA SER A 130 -0.82 30.63 0.50
C SER A 130 0.57 31.19 0.78
N TRP A 131 1.53 30.78 -0.03
CA TRP A 131 2.92 31.26 0.03
C TRP A 131 3.08 32.79 -0.09
N TYR A 132 2.07 33.49 -0.63
CA TYR A 132 2.03 34.95 -0.73
C TYR A 132 1.38 35.64 0.48
N GLU A 133 0.70 34.88 1.35
CA GLU A 133 0.14 35.38 2.63
C GLU A 133 1.15 35.28 3.78
N GLU A 134 2.16 34.42 3.66
CA GLU A 134 3.27 34.31 4.60
C GLU A 134 4.55 34.92 4.02
N VAL A 135 5.16 35.85 4.75
CA VAL A 135 6.47 36.40 4.36
C VAL A 135 7.51 35.29 4.50
N PRO A 136 8.30 34.99 3.45
CA PRO A 136 9.35 33.99 3.54
C PRO A 136 10.29 34.33 4.70
N HIS A 137 10.57 33.34 5.55
CA HIS A 137 11.53 33.47 6.65
C HIS A 137 12.87 33.89 6.07
N ARG A 138 13.22 35.18 6.20
CA ARG A 138 14.51 35.68 5.75
C ARG A 138 15.56 35.21 6.76
N LEU A 139 16.73 34.86 6.26
CA LEU A 139 17.89 34.44 7.06
C LEU A 139 18.38 35.49 8.07
N ALA A 140 17.75 36.67 8.11
CA ALA A 140 18.08 37.77 9.01
C ALA A 140 17.32 37.72 10.35
N ASP A 141 16.31 36.85 10.49
CA ASP A 141 15.49 36.76 11.71
C ASP A 141 15.94 35.64 12.66
N LEU A 142 17.06 34.97 12.38
CA LEU A 142 17.73 34.09 13.33
C LEU A 142 18.89 34.86 13.96
N ASP A 143 18.70 35.16 15.25
CA ASP A 143 19.67 35.76 16.17
C ASP A 143 21.14 35.51 15.80
N ASP A 144 21.89 36.61 15.74
CA ASP A 144 23.31 36.76 15.38
C ASP A 144 24.33 35.98 16.27
N GLU A 145 23.96 34.91 16.97
CA GLU A 145 24.81 34.31 18.02
C GLU A 145 25.31 32.88 17.78
N VAL A 146 24.97 32.22 16.67
CA VAL A 146 25.55 30.89 16.37
C VAL A 146 26.50 30.96 15.18
N GLU A 147 27.71 31.41 15.45
CA GLU A 147 28.80 31.43 14.46
C GLU A 147 29.03 30.01 13.91
N VAL A 148 28.70 29.82 12.63
CA VAL A 148 28.80 28.51 11.98
C VAL A 148 30.25 28.03 12.00
N GLN A 149 30.49 26.95 12.76
CA GLN A 149 31.79 26.28 12.91
C GLN A 149 32.85 27.02 13.73
N GLY A 150 32.46 27.78 14.76
CA GLY A 150 33.42 28.40 15.70
C GLY A 150 34.52 27.45 16.18
N GLU A 151 34.16 26.21 16.55
CA GLU A 151 35.13 25.20 16.99
C GLU A 151 36.19 24.84 15.93
N LYS A 152 35.83 24.85 14.64
CA LYS A 152 36.81 24.58 13.58
C LYS A 152 37.71 25.78 13.37
N LYS A 153 37.18 27.00 13.46
CA LYS A 153 37.98 28.22 13.34
C LYS A 153 39.03 28.27 14.44
N VAL A 154 38.64 28.02 15.69
CA VAL A 154 39.58 27.92 16.83
C VAL A 154 40.58 26.77 16.67
N ARG A 155 40.16 25.63 16.10
CA ARG A 155 41.05 24.46 15.90
C ARG A 155 42.07 24.65 14.77
N TYR A 156 41.72 25.39 13.73
CA TYR A 156 42.61 25.67 12.60
C TYR A 156 43.29 27.04 12.70
N ASP A 157 43.12 27.74 13.81
CA ASP A 157 43.83 28.99 14.07
C ASP A 157 45.33 28.70 14.31
N PRO A 158 46.24 29.19 13.46
CA PRO A 158 47.67 29.00 13.63
C PRO A 158 48.19 29.61 14.94
N LEU A 159 47.57 30.66 15.47
CA LEU A 159 47.97 31.29 16.74
C LEU A 159 47.78 30.36 17.93
N VAL A 160 46.68 29.59 17.94
CA VAL A 160 46.40 28.60 18.99
C VAL A 160 47.43 27.48 18.97
N ASN A 161 47.85 27.04 17.78
CA ASN A 161 48.89 26.03 17.63
C ASN A 161 50.26 26.58 18.07
N MET A 162 50.64 27.78 17.64
CA MET A 162 51.90 28.42 18.04
C MET A 162 51.96 28.64 19.56
N LYS A 163 50.87 29.08 20.20
CA LYS A 163 50.80 29.26 21.66
C LYS A 163 51.01 27.95 22.42
N LYS A 164 50.50 26.82 21.90
CA LYS A 164 50.74 25.49 22.48
C LYS A 164 52.21 25.07 22.37
N TYR A 165 52.82 25.27 21.21
CA TYR A 165 54.22 24.90 21.01
C TYR A 165 55.17 25.77 21.85
N LEU A 166 54.94 27.08 21.91
CA LEU A 166 55.71 28.00 22.74
C LEU A 166 55.57 27.68 24.24
N GLY A 167 54.35 27.31 24.70
CA GLY A 167 54.14 26.85 26.07
C GLY A 167 54.81 25.50 26.37
N SER A 168 54.88 24.58 25.40
CA SER A 168 55.54 23.27 25.56
C SER A 168 57.07 23.31 25.49
N MET A 169 57.63 24.34 24.85
CA MET A 169 59.06 24.47 24.63
C MET A 169 59.76 25.25 25.75
N GLY A 170 59.05 25.56 26.85
CA GLY A 170 59.61 26.20 28.04
C GLY A 170 60.24 27.56 27.77
N SER A 171 59.88 28.22 26.66
CA SER A 171 60.34 29.57 26.40
C SER A 171 59.47 30.52 27.21
N ASP A 172 59.80 30.70 28.48
CA ASP A 172 59.48 31.92 29.23
C ASP A 172 60.26 33.10 28.64
N LEU A 173 60.10 33.33 27.34
CA LEU A 173 60.48 34.56 26.69
C LEU A 173 59.20 35.39 26.63
N LYS A 174 58.99 36.15 27.71
CA LYS A 174 58.19 37.36 27.64
C LYS A 174 58.70 38.17 26.43
N PRO A 175 57.90 38.43 25.39
CA PRO A 175 58.27 39.43 24.41
C PRO A 175 58.16 40.80 25.10
N SER A 176 59.31 41.33 25.53
CA SER A 176 59.52 42.77 25.57
C SER A 176 59.49 43.24 24.11
N ILE A 177 58.40 43.87 23.69
CA ILE A 177 58.38 44.90 22.65
C ILE A 177 57.17 45.80 22.94
N GLU A 178 57.52 47.05 23.19
CA GLU A 178 56.64 48.20 23.25
C GLU A 178 56.09 48.54 21.84
N SER A 179 54.97 49.27 21.84
CA SER A 179 54.33 50.00 20.72
C SER A 179 53.37 49.16 19.83
N SER A 180 52.14 49.57 19.52
CA SER A 180 51.42 50.85 19.71
C SER A 180 49.90 50.62 19.55
N GLY A 181 49.08 51.29 20.38
CA GLY A 181 47.62 51.50 20.25
C GLY A 181 46.73 50.24 20.31
N SER A 182 45.81 50.04 21.25
CA SER A 182 44.77 50.99 21.63
C SER A 182 43.90 50.41 22.77
N LYS A 183 43.53 51.29 23.70
CA LYS A 183 42.38 51.23 24.64
C LYS A 183 42.35 50.13 25.72
N LYS A 184 42.93 50.53 26.85
CA LYS A 184 42.57 50.12 28.22
C LYS A 184 41.05 50.07 28.45
N ARG A 185 40.56 48.94 28.98
CA ARG A 185 39.42 48.92 29.90
C ARG A 185 39.92 48.33 31.21
N LYS A 186 39.85 49.11 32.28
CA LYS A 186 40.36 48.78 33.62
C LYS A 186 39.51 47.67 34.23
N LEU A 187 40.18 46.70 34.86
CA LEU A 187 39.64 45.76 35.83
C LEU A 187 40.02 46.26 37.23
N SER A 188 39.09 46.19 38.17
CA SER A 188 39.33 46.31 39.61
C SER A 188 39.24 44.92 40.25
N THR A 189 40.32 44.53 40.95
CA THR A 189 40.47 43.85 42.28
C THR A 189 39.20 43.20 42.88
N ASP A 190 39.17 42.04 43.54
CA ASP A 190 40.09 41.25 44.40
C ASP A 190 39.77 39.74 44.14
N GLY A 191 40.68 38.76 44.18
CA GLY A 191 41.46 38.29 45.33
C GLY A 191 40.79 37.04 45.93
N VAL A 192 41.36 35.85 45.73
CA VAL A 192 41.71 34.78 46.71
C VAL A 192 41.97 33.44 46.02
N ASP A 193 43.16 32.89 46.29
CA ASP A 193 43.53 31.48 46.17
C ASP A 193 42.61 30.59 47.03
N ASN A 194 42.29 29.39 46.53
CA ASN A 194 42.27 28.16 47.32
C ASN A 194 42.44 26.97 46.36
N ASP A 195 43.55 26.25 46.58
CA ASP A 195 43.65 24.81 46.34
C ASP A 195 42.53 24.11 47.10
N ASP A 196 41.80 23.22 46.44
CA ASP A 196 41.12 22.10 47.11
C ASP A 196 41.04 20.93 46.12
N ASP A 197 41.66 19.83 46.54
CA ASP A 197 41.48 18.49 46.00
C ASP A 197 40.00 18.17 45.89
N ASP A 198 39.58 17.50 44.81
CA ASP A 198 38.58 16.46 45.01
C ASP A 198 38.50 15.45 43.86
N ASP A 199 38.23 14.25 44.33
CA ASP A 199 38.32 12.96 43.70
C ASP A 199 37.17 12.68 42.73
N ASP A 200 37.42 11.66 41.92
CA ASP A 200 36.46 10.66 41.45
C ASP A 200 35.53 10.89 40.23
N ASP A 201 35.61 9.84 39.44
CA ASP A 201 34.55 9.08 38.80
C ASP A 201 34.16 9.25 37.32
N SER A 202 34.24 8.06 36.71
CA SER A 202 33.38 7.49 35.68
C SER A 202 33.32 8.11 34.28
N ARG A 203 34.13 7.47 33.42
CA ARG A 203 33.64 6.75 32.22
C ARG A 203 32.62 7.51 31.35
N SER A 204 33.10 8.17 30.30
CA SER A 204 32.29 8.24 29.07
C SER A 204 33.08 7.99 27.78
N LEU A 205 32.57 6.97 27.11
CA LEU A 205 32.93 6.37 25.84
C LEU A 205 33.35 7.36 24.74
N LYS A 206 34.51 7.07 24.15
CA LYS A 206 34.95 7.53 22.82
C LYS A 206 33.80 7.49 21.80
N LYS A 207 33.39 8.65 21.27
CA LYS A 207 32.65 8.71 20.00
C LYS A 207 33.46 9.43 18.93
N HIS A 208 33.98 8.63 18.01
CA HIS A 208 34.69 9.06 16.82
C HIS A 208 33.76 9.79 15.82
N LYS A 209 34.33 10.87 15.30
CA LYS A 209 33.98 11.66 14.11
C LYS A 209 33.78 10.78 12.86
N LYS A 210 32.52 10.43 12.50
CA LYS A 210 32.15 9.88 11.17
C LYS A 210 30.71 10.28 10.74
N THR A 211 30.51 11.50 10.24
CA THR A 211 29.14 11.96 9.88
C THR A 211 28.89 12.25 8.40
N LYS A 212 29.89 12.18 7.50
CA LYS A 212 29.64 12.39 6.06
C LYS A 212 29.63 11.12 5.20
N LYS A 213 30.39 10.08 5.56
CA LYS A 213 30.40 8.80 4.82
C LYS A 213 29.22 7.88 5.19
N SER A 214 28.65 8.03 6.39
CA SER A 214 27.52 7.22 6.87
C SER A 214 26.19 7.58 6.21
N LYS A 215 25.96 8.84 5.84
CA LYS A 215 24.72 9.26 5.14
C LYS A 215 24.60 8.66 3.73
N LYS A 216 25.70 8.55 2.97
CA LYS A 216 25.69 7.92 1.64
C LYS A 216 25.38 6.42 1.72
N HIS A 217 26.05 5.70 2.63
CA HIS A 217 25.75 4.28 2.85
C HIS A 217 24.36 4.03 3.44
N LYS A 218 23.78 4.99 4.17
CA LYS A 218 22.39 4.87 4.67
C LYS A 218 21.38 4.95 3.52
N ARG A 219 21.57 5.86 2.57
CA ARG A 219 20.68 6.01 1.41
C ARG A 219 20.75 4.81 0.45
N GLU A 220 21.96 4.33 0.13
CA GLU A 220 22.12 3.12 -0.70
C GLU A 220 21.48 1.89 -0.05
N LYS A 221 21.56 1.77 1.29
CA LYS A 221 20.93 0.69 2.06
C LYS A 221 19.40 0.79 2.12
N GLU A 222 18.83 2.00 2.06
CA GLU A 222 17.37 2.19 1.99
C GLU A 222 16.83 1.85 0.59
N GLU A 223 17.51 2.29 -0.47
CA GLU A 223 17.16 1.96 -1.87
C GLU A 223 17.24 0.44 -2.13
N GLU A 224 18.25 -0.25 -1.58
CA GLU A 224 18.35 -1.72 -1.68
C GLU A 224 17.22 -2.45 -0.93
N ARG A 225 16.84 -1.95 0.26
CA ARG A 225 15.71 -2.50 1.03
C ARG A 225 14.38 -2.32 0.32
N GLU A 226 14.17 -1.16 -0.30
CA GLU A 226 12.96 -0.86 -1.05
C GLU A 226 12.86 -1.71 -2.32
N SER A 227 13.98 -1.87 -3.05
CA SER A 227 14.08 -2.80 -4.19
C SER A 227 13.77 -4.24 -3.77
N ASN A 228 14.33 -4.70 -2.65
CA ASN A 228 14.06 -6.05 -2.14
C ASN A 228 12.60 -6.21 -1.67
N ARG A 229 12.00 -5.19 -1.05
CA ARG A 229 10.57 -5.20 -0.70
C ARG A 229 9.68 -5.26 -1.95
N ALA A 230 10.04 -4.54 -3.02
CA ALA A 230 9.35 -4.60 -4.30
C ALA A 230 9.47 -5.98 -4.96
N LYS A 231 10.67 -6.60 -4.95
CA LYS A 231 10.89 -7.98 -5.43
C LYS A 231 10.03 -9.00 -4.66
N LEU A 232 10.02 -8.91 -3.32
CA LEU A 232 9.18 -9.76 -2.48
C LEU A 232 7.69 -9.55 -2.74
N ASN A 233 7.26 -8.32 -3.05
CA ASN A 233 5.87 -8.03 -3.42
C ASN A 233 5.50 -8.65 -4.78
N ILE A 234 6.38 -8.54 -5.78
CA ILE A 234 6.20 -9.19 -7.09
C ILE A 234 6.14 -10.72 -6.95
N GLU A 235 6.98 -11.30 -6.10
CA GLU A 235 7.02 -12.74 -5.87
C GLU A 235 5.75 -13.25 -5.18
N LYS A 236 5.18 -12.47 -4.24
CA LYS A 236 3.85 -12.73 -3.66
C LYS A 236 2.75 -12.69 -4.72
N LEU A 237 2.75 -11.70 -5.60
CA LEU A 237 1.78 -11.60 -6.70
C LEU A 237 1.90 -12.78 -7.68
N ARG A 238 3.13 -13.24 -7.96
CA ARG A 238 3.38 -14.43 -8.77
C ARG A 238 2.85 -15.69 -8.09
N ALA A 239 3.12 -15.87 -6.80
CA ALA A 239 2.60 -17.00 -6.03
C ALA A 239 1.06 -17.02 -6.01
N GLN A 240 0.44 -15.86 -5.80
CA GLN A 240 -1.02 -15.72 -5.82
C GLN A 240 -1.60 -16.03 -7.21
N ARG A 241 -0.96 -15.57 -8.29
CA ARG A 241 -1.33 -15.91 -9.67
C ARG A 241 -1.25 -17.42 -9.91
N LEU A 242 -0.15 -18.05 -9.50
CA LEU A 242 0.09 -19.49 -9.69
C LEU A 242 -0.92 -20.34 -8.90
N MET A 243 -1.32 -19.90 -7.70
CA MET A 243 -2.39 -20.53 -6.92
C MET A 243 -3.75 -20.40 -7.61
N ARG A 244 -4.05 -19.24 -8.22
CA ARG A 244 -5.27 -19.04 -9.02
C ARG A 244 -5.31 -19.93 -10.26
N GLU A 245 -4.22 -19.94 -11.03
CA GLU A 245 -4.08 -20.80 -12.21
C GLU A 245 -4.21 -22.29 -11.85
N ARG A 246 -3.66 -22.73 -10.71
CA ARG A 246 -3.85 -24.10 -10.19
C ARG A 246 -5.31 -24.39 -9.84
N ALA A 247 -5.99 -23.48 -9.15
CA ALA A 247 -7.40 -23.66 -8.79
C ALA A 247 -8.31 -23.71 -10.02
N GLU A 248 -8.08 -22.84 -11.00
CA GLU A 248 -8.79 -22.84 -12.28
C GLU A 248 -8.51 -24.11 -13.08
N LYS A 249 -7.25 -24.58 -13.09
CA LYS A 249 -6.87 -25.84 -13.72
C LYS A 249 -7.55 -27.05 -13.08
N LEU A 250 -7.60 -27.12 -11.75
CA LEU A 250 -8.32 -28.18 -11.03
C LEU A 250 -9.82 -28.13 -11.32
N ARG A 251 -10.40 -26.93 -11.39
CA ARG A 251 -11.82 -26.75 -11.73
C ARG A 251 -12.11 -27.21 -13.17
N ALA A 252 -11.24 -26.87 -14.12
CA ALA A 252 -11.36 -27.31 -15.51
C ALA A 252 -11.17 -28.83 -15.64
N GLU A 253 -10.21 -29.41 -14.92
CA GLU A 253 -9.97 -30.84 -14.88
C GLU A 253 -11.17 -31.61 -14.30
N ALA A 254 -11.79 -31.11 -13.21
CA ALA A 254 -13.00 -31.70 -12.65
C ALA A 254 -14.18 -31.68 -13.63
N LEU A 255 -14.35 -30.59 -14.39
CA LEU A 255 -15.37 -30.52 -15.44
C LEU A 255 -15.07 -31.51 -16.58
N LEU A 256 -13.82 -31.64 -17.00
CA LEU A 256 -13.41 -32.61 -18.01
C LEU A 256 -13.57 -34.06 -17.53
N ALA A 257 -13.28 -34.35 -16.27
CA ALA A 257 -13.49 -35.67 -15.66
C ALA A 257 -14.99 -36.04 -15.67
N LYS A 258 -15.85 -35.09 -15.31
CA LYS A 258 -17.32 -35.26 -15.37
C LYS A 258 -17.82 -35.53 -16.80
N VAL A 259 -17.19 -34.93 -17.81
CA VAL A 259 -17.51 -35.19 -19.24
C VAL A 259 -16.98 -36.54 -19.69
N ARG A 260 -15.82 -36.98 -19.19
CA ARG A 260 -15.21 -38.29 -19.52
C ARG A 260 -15.84 -39.47 -18.78
N GLY A 261 -16.58 -39.22 -17.70
CA GLY A 261 -17.14 -40.27 -16.84
C GLY A 261 -16.09 -40.87 -15.88
N ASP A 262 -14.92 -40.25 -15.77
CA ASP A 262 -13.88 -40.62 -14.81
C ASP A 262 -14.28 -40.15 -13.40
N PRO A 263 -13.95 -40.89 -12.32
CA PRO A 263 -14.19 -40.43 -10.97
C PRO A 263 -13.46 -39.09 -10.74
N GLU A 264 -14.15 -38.14 -10.11
CA GLU A 264 -13.57 -36.83 -9.79
C GLU A 264 -12.22 -37.01 -9.10
N PRO A 265 -11.21 -36.19 -9.42
CA PRO A 265 -9.90 -36.29 -8.81
C PRO A 265 -10.00 -35.90 -7.34
N VAL A 266 -10.32 -36.89 -6.49
CA VAL A 266 -10.08 -36.80 -5.05
C VAL A 266 -8.59 -36.55 -4.92
N VAL A 267 -8.23 -35.46 -4.26
CA VAL A 267 -6.85 -35.04 -4.00
C VAL A 267 -6.18 -36.11 -3.13
N LYS A 268 -5.82 -37.24 -3.75
CA LYS A 268 -4.79 -38.12 -3.25
C LYS A 268 -3.53 -37.28 -3.45
N VAL A 269 -2.99 -36.80 -2.33
CA VAL A 269 -1.65 -36.23 -2.24
C VAL A 269 -0.70 -37.30 -2.80
N LYS A 270 -0.51 -37.30 -4.12
CA LYS A 270 0.57 -38.02 -4.75
C LYS A 270 1.80 -37.32 -4.20
N GLU A 271 2.52 -38.03 -3.34
CA GLU A 271 3.83 -37.61 -2.85
C GLU A 271 4.60 -37.07 -4.05
N GLU A 272 4.93 -35.78 -4.02
CA GLU A 272 5.83 -35.22 -5.02
C GLU A 272 7.10 -36.09 -5.06
N PRO A 273 7.69 -36.31 -6.24
CA PRO A 273 8.95 -37.04 -6.33
C PRO A 273 9.92 -36.36 -5.38
N LYS A 274 10.33 -37.09 -4.32
CA LYS A 274 11.24 -36.62 -3.28
C LYS A 274 12.44 -35.98 -3.98
N THR A 275 12.47 -34.66 -4.05
CA THR A 275 13.67 -33.95 -4.49
C THR A 275 14.78 -34.44 -3.55
N PRO A 276 15.93 -34.88 -4.08
CA PRO A 276 16.97 -35.45 -3.25
C PRO A 276 17.29 -34.47 -2.12
N LYS A 277 17.30 -34.95 -0.87
CA LYS A 277 17.60 -34.14 0.33
C LYS A 277 18.93 -33.37 0.21
N VAL A 278 19.79 -33.78 -0.72
CA VAL A 278 21.07 -33.15 -1.02
C VAL A 278 21.03 -32.55 -2.43
N LYS A 279 21.21 -31.23 -2.53
CA LYS A 279 21.37 -30.53 -3.81
C LYS A 279 22.69 -30.95 -4.46
N GLN A 280 22.64 -31.44 -5.70
CA GLN A 280 23.84 -31.77 -6.47
C GLN A 280 24.68 -30.50 -6.69
N LYS A 281 25.99 -30.59 -6.45
CA LYS A 281 26.93 -29.47 -6.65
C LYS A 281 27.22 -29.19 -8.12
N TYR A 282 27.10 -30.21 -8.97
CA TYR A 282 27.42 -30.15 -10.40
C TYR A 282 26.29 -30.76 -11.23
N ASN A 283 26.11 -30.27 -12.45
CA ASN A 283 25.16 -30.82 -13.42
C ASN A 283 25.59 -32.24 -13.84
N SER A 284 24.65 -33.19 -13.78
CA SER A 284 24.88 -34.61 -14.07
C SER A 284 25.36 -34.89 -15.50
N GLN A 285 25.13 -33.96 -16.44
CA GLN A 285 25.63 -34.08 -17.82
C GLN A 285 27.14 -33.83 -17.94
N PHE A 286 27.72 -33.02 -17.04
CA PHE A 286 29.11 -32.57 -17.17
C PHE A 286 30.06 -33.29 -16.22
N CYS A 287 29.57 -33.68 -15.02
CA CYS A 287 30.35 -34.44 -14.03
C CYS A 287 29.51 -35.56 -13.40
N PRO A 288 29.22 -36.65 -14.14
CA PRO A 288 28.29 -37.69 -13.70
C PRO A 288 28.76 -38.44 -12.45
N GLU A 289 30.06 -38.69 -12.27
CA GLU A 289 30.59 -39.39 -11.09
C GLU A 289 30.36 -38.59 -9.80
N ILE A 290 30.65 -37.30 -9.82
CA ILE A 290 30.49 -36.40 -8.68
C ILE A 290 28.99 -36.13 -8.41
N ALA A 291 28.18 -36.01 -9.46
CA ALA A 291 26.74 -35.83 -9.34
C ALA A 291 26.01 -37.04 -8.71
N ARG A 292 26.62 -38.24 -8.77
CA ARG A 292 26.06 -39.51 -8.28
C ARG A 292 26.48 -39.92 -6.88
N GLN A 293 27.39 -39.18 -6.23
CA GLN A 293 27.92 -39.49 -4.89
C GLN A 293 26.85 -39.61 -3.78
N ASN A 294 25.63 -39.12 -4.03
CA ASN A 294 24.51 -39.14 -3.07
C ASN A 294 23.38 -40.11 -3.44
N LEU A 295 23.50 -40.89 -4.53
CA LEU A 295 22.57 -41.99 -4.78
C LEU A 295 22.98 -43.15 -3.89
N VAL A 296 22.14 -43.42 -2.89
CA VAL A 296 22.21 -44.56 -1.97
C VAL A 296 22.68 -45.81 -2.72
N ASN A 297 23.73 -46.47 -2.21
CA ASN A 297 24.23 -47.76 -2.70
C ASN A 297 23.07 -48.76 -2.79
N THR A 298 22.51 -48.92 -3.98
CA THR A 298 21.65 -50.07 -4.28
C THR A 298 22.60 -51.17 -4.72
N PRO A 299 22.62 -52.34 -4.04
CA PRO A 299 23.44 -53.45 -4.48
C PRO A 299 22.99 -53.84 -5.89
N ARG A 300 23.96 -53.87 -6.82
CA ARG A 300 23.72 -54.41 -8.16
C ARG A 300 23.30 -55.87 -8.01
N ARG A 301 22.12 -56.19 -8.52
CA ARG A 301 21.63 -57.55 -8.67
C ARG A 301 22.09 -58.10 -10.02
#